data_AF-L1MLT3-F1
#
_entry.id   AF-L1MLT3-F1
#
_cell.length_a   1.000
_cell.length_b   1.000
_cell.length_c   1.000
_cell.angle_alpha   90.00
_cell.angle_beta   90.00
_cell.angle_gamma   90.00
#
_symmetry.space_group_name_H-M   'P 1'
#
loop_
_entity.id
_entity.type
_entity.pdbx_description
1 polymer ?
#
loop_
_entity_poly.entity_id
_entity_poly.type
_entity_poly.pdbx_seq_one_letter_code
_entity_poly.pdbx_strand_id
1 'polypeptide(L)'
;MTPVPVPAEIREIQRFHPTDGLSWGFDFSRKVSSQWRAAVGIHYFDRGMRTEARVKAYQVKVVQAGNTLEGYFSGVNHTRASQQGFALPLQAEWQPLARCTFFTGPVVEWYFDRSFTGSVTDGYLRVDQPTGRKVEFGASPEEAPTYDFSNDMARWGFGWQVGADWQVSSRWSVFLQARYIFTNLFQPGFTTVSMKLHPMFVTTGLAYRVHW
;
A
#
# COMPACT_ATOMS: atom_id res chain seq x y z
N MET A 1 -1.32 4.07 -1.10
CA MET A 1 -1.28 3.44 0.23
C MET A 1 -1.50 4.54 1.25
N THR A 2 -2.55 4.48 2.05
CA THR A 2 -2.80 5.53 3.05
C THR A 2 -2.54 4.95 4.44
N PRO A 3 -1.66 5.56 5.27
CA PRO A 3 -1.52 5.20 6.68
C PRO A 3 -2.84 5.47 7.39
N VAL A 4 -3.45 4.45 7.99
CA VAL A 4 -4.58 4.64 8.90
C VAL A 4 -4.28 3.95 10.23
N PRO A 5 -4.23 4.69 11.36
CA PRO A 5 -4.38 6.15 11.47
C PRO A 5 -3.17 6.92 10.88
N VAL A 6 -3.39 8.17 10.46
CA VAL A 6 -2.30 9.08 10.08
C VAL A 6 -1.45 9.37 11.33
N PRO A 7 -0.14 9.05 11.33
CA PRO A 7 0.75 9.30 12.47
C PRO A 7 0.76 10.77 12.91
N ALA A 8 0.83 11.03 14.22
CA ALA A 8 0.92 12.38 14.77
C ALA A 8 2.22 13.13 14.37
N GLU A 9 3.21 12.37 13.93
CA GLU A 9 4.49 12.81 13.41
C GLU A 9 4.37 13.34 11.98
N ILE A 10 3.40 12.86 11.19
CA ILE A 10 3.08 13.38 9.86
C ILE A 10 2.21 14.62 10.04
N ARG A 11 2.82 15.79 9.85
CA ARG A 11 2.14 17.08 10.02
C ARG A 11 1.34 17.48 8.80
N GLU A 12 1.83 17.10 7.62
CA GLU A 12 1.19 17.43 6.35
C GLU A 12 1.68 16.46 5.28
N ILE A 13 0.76 15.90 4.50
CA ILE A 13 1.09 15.21 3.25
C ILE A 13 1.04 16.27 2.16
N GLN A 14 2.21 16.74 1.72
CA GLN A 14 2.30 17.81 0.74
C GLN A 14 1.96 17.31 -0.66
N ARG A 15 2.42 16.10 -1.01
CA ARG A 15 2.17 15.49 -2.31
C ARG A 15 1.99 13.99 -2.20
N PHE A 16 1.00 13.48 -2.91
CA PHE A 16 0.75 12.06 -3.08
C PHE A 16 0.58 11.77 -4.56
N HIS A 17 1.52 11.02 -5.14
CA HIS A 17 1.48 10.60 -6.54
C HIS A 17 1.41 9.08 -6.56
N PRO A 18 0.25 8.48 -6.86
CA PRO A 18 0.21 7.07 -7.20
C PRO A 18 1.02 6.88 -8.48
N THR A 19 2.04 6.03 -8.43
CA THR A 19 2.81 5.59 -9.61
C THR A 19 2.42 4.16 -9.88
N ASP A 20 2.36 3.73 -11.13
CA ASP A 20 1.95 2.36 -11.43
C ASP A 20 0.50 2.07 -10.97
N GLY A 21 -0.13 1.05 -11.53
CA GLY A 21 -1.55 0.79 -11.27
C GLY A 21 -2.19 -0.25 -12.16
N LEU A 22 -1.36 -1.03 -12.87
CA LEU A 22 -1.85 -2.08 -13.71
C LEU A 22 -2.34 -3.23 -12.82
N SER A 23 -3.58 -3.63 -13.02
CA SER A 23 -4.17 -4.79 -12.37
C SER A 23 -4.93 -5.60 -13.41
N TRP A 24 -4.75 -6.91 -13.37
CA TRP A 24 -5.53 -7.85 -14.16
C TRP A 24 -5.74 -9.12 -13.36
N GLY A 25 -6.82 -9.84 -13.62
CA GLY A 25 -7.13 -11.04 -12.87
C GLY A 25 -8.16 -11.91 -13.54
N PHE A 26 -8.27 -13.12 -13.04
CA PHE A 26 -9.23 -14.12 -13.48
C PHE A 26 -9.99 -14.62 -12.26
N ASP A 27 -11.33 -14.57 -12.34
CA ASP A 27 -12.23 -15.05 -11.31
C ASP A 27 -13.03 -16.25 -11.81
N PHE A 28 -13.03 -17.33 -11.03
CA PHE A 28 -13.85 -18.51 -11.24
C PHE A 28 -15.00 -18.49 -10.24
N SER A 29 -16.22 -18.36 -10.74
CA SER A 29 -17.42 -18.21 -9.92
C SER A 29 -18.43 -19.32 -10.17
N ARG A 30 -18.99 -19.88 -9.10
CA ARG A 30 -20.00 -20.93 -9.13
C ARG A 30 -21.26 -20.48 -8.39
N LYS A 31 -22.41 -20.71 -9.02
CA LYS A 31 -23.72 -20.43 -8.40
C LYS A 31 -23.96 -21.38 -7.23
N VAL A 32 -24.27 -20.82 -6.06
CA VAL A 32 -24.60 -21.57 -4.83
C VAL A 32 -26.11 -21.53 -4.58
N SER A 33 -26.76 -20.39 -4.85
CA SER A 33 -28.21 -20.24 -4.76
C SER A 33 -28.72 -19.28 -5.84
N SER A 34 -30.02 -18.94 -5.83
CA SER A 34 -30.62 -18.05 -6.85
C SER A 34 -29.90 -16.70 -6.96
N GLN A 35 -29.47 -16.14 -5.83
CA GLN A 35 -28.86 -14.81 -5.72
C GLN A 35 -27.39 -14.81 -5.27
N TRP A 36 -26.84 -15.97 -4.90
CA TRP A 36 -25.48 -16.07 -4.37
C TRP A 36 -24.57 -16.91 -5.25
N ARG A 37 -23.33 -16.44 -5.42
CA ARG A 37 -22.23 -17.18 -6.06
C ARG A 37 -21.03 -17.16 -5.13
N ALA A 38 -20.26 -18.23 -5.16
CA ALA A 38 -18.94 -18.28 -4.55
C ALA A 38 -17.91 -18.15 -5.66
N ALA A 39 -16.89 -17.32 -5.46
CA ALA A 39 -15.83 -17.13 -6.42
C ALA A 39 -14.44 -17.22 -5.78
N VAL A 40 -13.49 -17.68 -6.59
CA VAL A 40 -12.06 -17.64 -6.27
C VAL A 40 -11.32 -17.01 -7.44
N GLY A 41 -10.34 -16.17 -7.14
CA GLY A 41 -9.62 -15.43 -8.17
C GLY A 41 -8.11 -15.53 -8.06
N ILE A 42 -7.45 -15.11 -9.13
CA ILE A 42 -6.00 -14.82 -9.16
C ILE A 42 -5.83 -13.46 -9.83
N HIS A 43 -5.31 -12.49 -9.09
CA HIS A 43 -5.19 -11.09 -9.54
C HIS A 43 -3.74 -10.66 -9.47
N TYR A 44 -3.13 -10.35 -10.60
CA TYR A 44 -1.89 -9.59 -10.63
C TYR A 44 -2.17 -8.13 -10.27
N PHE A 45 -1.27 -7.54 -9.49
CA PHE A 45 -1.24 -6.11 -9.26
C PHE A 45 0.17 -5.55 -9.31
N ASP A 46 0.28 -4.34 -9.84
CA ASP A 46 1.44 -3.47 -9.72
C ASP A 46 0.98 -2.15 -9.12
N ARG A 47 1.58 -1.78 -7.99
CA ARG A 47 1.18 -0.63 -7.18
C ARG A 47 2.42 0.12 -6.78
N GLY A 48 2.49 1.38 -7.13
CA GLY A 48 3.54 2.29 -6.71
C GLY A 48 2.97 3.57 -6.11
N MET A 49 3.83 4.27 -5.39
CA MET A 49 3.48 5.50 -4.73
C MET A 49 4.74 6.32 -4.48
N ARG A 50 4.65 7.61 -4.77
CA ARG A 50 5.59 8.62 -4.31
C ARG A 50 4.85 9.58 -3.39
N THR A 51 5.34 9.73 -2.18
CA THR A 51 4.77 10.61 -1.17
C THR A 51 5.82 11.59 -0.67
N GLU A 52 5.42 12.84 -0.52
CA GLU A 52 6.21 13.89 0.12
C GLU A 52 5.42 14.36 1.34
N ALA A 53 6.01 14.16 2.52
CA ALA A 53 5.36 14.45 3.78
C ALA A 53 6.28 15.26 4.69
N ARG A 54 5.74 16.32 5.31
CA ARG A 54 6.45 17.06 6.34
C ARG A 54 6.28 16.34 7.66
N VAL A 55 7.40 15.93 8.24
CA VAL A 55 7.43 15.16 9.48
C VAL A 55 8.14 15.91 10.60
N LYS A 56 7.73 15.67 11.84
CA LYS A 56 8.37 16.24 13.03
C LYS A 56 8.60 15.16 14.08
N ALA A 57 9.83 15.10 14.58
CA ALA A 57 10.27 14.10 15.56
C ALA A 57 9.99 12.65 15.12
N TYR A 58 10.12 12.38 13.82
CA TYR A 58 9.90 11.07 13.24
C TYR A 58 11.14 10.20 13.43
N GLN A 59 11.00 9.05 14.08
CA GLN A 59 12.11 8.11 14.21
C GLN A 59 12.44 7.53 12.84
N VAL A 60 13.70 7.66 12.42
CA VAL A 60 14.17 7.16 11.13
C VAL A 60 15.62 6.74 11.23
N LYS A 61 15.96 5.75 10.42
CA LYS A 61 17.32 5.29 10.19
C LYS A 61 17.70 5.64 8.76
N VAL A 62 18.69 6.51 8.61
CA VAL A 62 19.16 7.00 7.31
C VAL A 62 20.64 6.66 7.15
N VAL A 63 21.07 6.47 5.90
CA VAL A 63 22.47 6.27 5.55
C VAL A 63 22.97 7.53 4.87
N GLN A 64 24.07 8.08 5.36
CA GLN A 64 24.74 9.24 4.78
C GLN A 64 26.23 8.95 4.65
N ALA A 65 26.77 9.03 3.44
CA ALA A 65 28.19 8.79 3.14
C ALA A 65 28.77 7.49 3.76
N GLY A 66 27.98 6.41 3.76
CA GLY A 66 28.37 5.11 4.32
C GLY A 66 28.18 4.95 5.84
N ASN A 67 27.83 6.02 6.56
CA ASN A 67 27.50 5.98 7.98
C ASN A 67 25.99 5.88 8.19
N THR A 68 25.55 4.96 9.05
CA THR A 68 24.15 4.85 9.45
C THR A 68 23.88 5.78 10.63
N LEU A 69 22.90 6.65 10.48
CA LEU A 69 22.42 7.55 11.53
C LEU A 69 20.99 7.15 11.91
N GLU A 70 20.75 6.95 13.20
CA GLU A 70 19.43 6.65 13.75
C GLU A 70 19.02 7.76 14.72
N GLY A 71 17.78 8.23 14.62
CA GLY A 71 17.33 9.32 15.47
C GLY A 71 16.00 9.93 15.06
N TYR A 72 15.73 11.12 15.59
CA TYR A 72 14.49 11.85 15.41
C TYR A 72 14.63 12.92 14.34
N PHE A 73 14.03 12.68 13.18
CA PHE A 73 14.06 13.57 12.03
C PHE A 73 12.90 14.57 12.06
N SER A 74 13.21 15.82 11.71
CA SER A 74 12.21 16.85 11.43
C SER A 74 12.57 17.58 10.14
N GLY A 75 11.66 17.57 9.17
CA GLY A 75 11.91 18.11 7.82
C GLY A 75 10.94 17.52 6.79
N VAL A 76 11.37 17.47 5.53
CA VAL A 76 10.60 16.87 4.43
C VAL A 76 11.09 15.44 4.19
N ASN A 77 10.17 14.49 4.21
CA ASN A 77 10.42 13.10 3.91
C ASN A 77 9.86 12.75 2.53
N HIS A 78 10.72 12.30 1.62
CA HIS A 78 10.35 11.78 0.32
C HIS A 78 10.36 10.25 0.39
N THR A 79 9.19 9.63 0.26
CA THR A 79 9.04 8.17 0.27
C THR A 79 8.63 7.68 -1.11
N ARG A 80 9.28 6.63 -1.59
CA ARG A 80 8.88 5.85 -2.76
C ARG A 80 8.63 4.42 -2.33
N ALA A 81 7.40 3.95 -2.55
CA ALA A 81 7.01 2.58 -2.29
C ALA A 81 6.51 1.95 -3.59
N SER A 82 6.93 0.73 -3.90
CA SER A 82 6.36 -0.10 -4.97
C SER A 82 6.19 -1.54 -4.50
N GLN A 83 5.10 -2.16 -4.91
CA GLN A 83 4.76 -3.55 -4.63
C GLN A 83 4.14 -4.18 -5.86
N GLN A 84 4.68 -5.33 -6.25
CA GLN A 84 4.11 -6.19 -7.27
C GLN A 84 3.85 -7.58 -6.69
N GLY A 85 2.73 -8.16 -7.09
CA GLY A 85 2.30 -9.41 -6.50
C GLY A 85 1.07 -10.02 -7.10
N PHE A 86 0.65 -11.12 -6.49
CA PHE A 86 -0.59 -11.79 -6.77
C PHE A 86 -1.51 -11.73 -5.56
N ALA A 87 -2.79 -11.47 -5.80
CA ALA A 87 -3.85 -11.55 -4.81
C ALA A 87 -4.76 -12.74 -5.13
N LEU A 88 -5.04 -13.54 -4.11
CA LEU A 88 -5.89 -14.71 -4.15
C LEU A 88 -7.15 -14.43 -3.31
N PRO A 89 -8.19 -13.82 -3.90
CA PRO A 89 -9.42 -13.57 -3.19
C PRO A 89 -10.32 -14.80 -3.16
N LEU A 90 -10.98 -15.01 -2.03
CA LEU A 90 -12.14 -15.88 -1.89
C LEU A 90 -13.35 -14.97 -1.67
N GLN A 91 -14.34 -15.04 -2.55
CA GLN A 91 -15.42 -14.06 -2.62
C GLN A 91 -16.79 -14.72 -2.48
N ALA A 92 -17.66 -14.09 -1.70
CA ALA A 92 -19.09 -14.28 -1.77
C ALA A 92 -19.68 -13.15 -2.62
N GLU A 93 -20.31 -13.51 -3.74
CA GLU A 93 -21.00 -12.58 -4.63
C GLU A 93 -22.51 -12.65 -4.37
N TRP A 94 -23.13 -11.50 -4.15
CA TRP A 94 -24.56 -11.32 -3.99
C TRP A 94 -25.11 -10.48 -5.12
N GLN A 95 -26.08 -11.03 -5.86
CA GLN A 95 -26.72 -10.37 -6.99
C GLN A 95 -28.21 -10.13 -6.69
N PRO A 96 -28.55 -9.04 -5.97
CA PRO A 96 -29.95 -8.70 -5.68
C PRO A 96 -30.69 -8.13 -6.89
N LEU A 97 -29.97 -7.49 -7.81
CA LEU A 97 -30.49 -6.80 -8.99
C LEU A 97 -29.87 -7.40 -10.24
N ALA A 98 -30.58 -7.37 -11.36
CA ALA A 98 -30.08 -7.95 -12.62
C ALA A 98 -28.73 -7.36 -13.06
N ARG A 99 -28.46 -6.08 -12.75
CA ARG A 99 -27.27 -5.36 -13.23
C ARG A 99 -26.22 -5.06 -12.16
N CYS A 100 -26.50 -5.31 -10.89
CA CYS A 100 -25.55 -5.02 -9.80
C CYS A 100 -25.20 -6.30 -9.04
N THR A 101 -23.92 -6.59 -8.94
CA THR A 101 -23.38 -7.68 -8.11
C THR A 101 -22.48 -7.07 -7.05
N PHE A 102 -22.71 -7.37 -5.79
CA PHE A 102 -21.83 -7.00 -4.69
C PHE A 102 -20.96 -8.20 -4.36
N PHE A 103 -19.69 -7.98 -4.06
CA PHE A 103 -18.80 -9.06 -3.65
C PHE A 103 -18.00 -8.68 -2.42
N THR A 104 -17.72 -9.66 -1.57
CA THR A 104 -16.88 -9.47 -0.40
C THR A 104 -16.23 -10.77 0.03
N GLY A 105 -15.09 -10.68 0.70
CA GLY A 105 -14.45 -11.84 1.30
C GLY A 105 -12.97 -11.64 1.61
N PRO A 106 -12.33 -12.66 2.19
CA PRO A 106 -10.92 -12.59 2.53
C PRO A 106 -10.04 -12.62 1.26
N VAL A 107 -8.88 -12.01 1.37
CA VAL A 107 -7.85 -11.99 0.31
C VAL A 107 -6.48 -12.23 0.91
N VAL A 108 -5.70 -13.08 0.26
CA VAL A 108 -4.27 -13.27 0.55
C VAL A 108 -3.48 -12.63 -0.58
N GLU A 109 -2.54 -11.76 -0.26
CA GLU A 109 -1.60 -11.18 -1.21
C GLU A 109 -0.21 -11.80 -1.01
N TRP A 110 0.48 -12.10 -2.10
CA TRP A 110 1.88 -12.52 -2.11
C TRP A 110 2.68 -11.56 -2.96
N TYR A 111 3.78 -11.03 -2.41
CA TYR A 111 4.59 -9.98 -3.02
C TYR A 111 5.93 -10.54 -3.46
N PHE A 112 6.20 -10.56 -4.77
CA PHE A 112 7.49 -11.00 -5.31
C PHE A 112 8.46 -9.84 -5.53
N ASP A 113 7.94 -8.64 -5.85
CA ASP A 113 8.71 -7.42 -5.92
C ASP A 113 8.18 -6.41 -4.90
N ARG A 114 9.12 -5.79 -4.18
CA ARG A 114 8.87 -4.93 -3.02
C ARG A 114 10.01 -3.93 -2.94
N SER A 115 9.70 -2.66 -3.05
CA SER A 115 10.65 -1.59 -2.75
C SER A 115 10.05 -0.54 -1.83
N PHE A 116 10.80 -0.15 -0.82
CA PHE A 116 10.47 0.97 0.06
C PHE A 116 11.72 1.78 0.30
N THR A 117 11.90 2.81 -0.51
CA THR A 117 13.06 3.69 -0.46
C THR A 117 12.63 5.10 -0.16
N GLY A 118 13.55 5.93 0.32
CA GLY A 118 13.26 7.34 0.48
C GLY A 118 14.49 8.16 0.81
N SER A 119 14.27 9.46 0.86
CA SER A 119 15.28 10.45 1.20
C SER A 119 14.69 11.53 2.08
N VAL A 120 15.55 12.11 2.91
CA VAL A 120 15.19 13.20 3.81
C VAL A 120 15.90 14.48 3.38
N THR A 121 15.15 15.59 3.31
CA THR A 121 15.65 16.90 2.87
C THR A 121 15.10 18.00 3.77
N ASP A 122 15.73 19.18 3.71
CA ASP A 122 15.26 20.41 4.36
C ASP A 122 14.88 20.22 5.84
N GLY A 123 15.86 19.80 6.64
CA GLY A 123 15.58 19.36 8.00
C GLY A 123 16.80 19.03 8.83
N TYR A 124 16.56 18.41 9.98
CA TYR A 124 17.62 17.94 10.85
C TYR A 124 17.24 16.62 11.51
N LEU A 125 18.25 15.79 11.77
CA LEU A 125 18.15 14.60 12.59
C LEU A 125 18.76 14.89 13.97
N ARG A 126 18.10 14.47 15.03
CA ARG A 126 18.72 14.38 16.36
C ARG A 126 19.03 12.92 16.67
N VAL A 127 20.31 12.62 16.81
CA VAL A 127 20.82 11.26 17.00
C VAL A 127 20.46 10.75 18.40
N ASP A 128 19.97 9.51 18.47
CA ASP A 128 19.58 8.74 19.67
C ASP A 128 18.43 9.32 20.53
N GLN A 129 18.42 10.62 20.80
CA GLN A 129 17.46 11.28 21.68
C GLN A 129 16.86 12.53 21.04
N PRO A 130 15.63 12.95 21.43
CA PRO A 130 14.98 14.15 20.90
C PRO A 130 15.72 15.47 21.18
N THR A 131 16.72 15.47 22.05
CA THR A 131 17.63 16.59 22.37
C THR A 131 19.10 16.26 22.04
N GLY A 132 19.36 15.14 21.38
CA GLY A 132 20.70 14.67 21.02
C GLY A 132 21.38 15.54 19.96
N ARG A 133 22.56 15.12 19.53
CA ARG A 133 23.37 15.86 18.55
C ARG A 133 22.56 16.14 17.29
N LYS A 134 22.44 17.41 16.94
CA LYS A 134 21.74 17.87 15.73
C LYS A 134 22.65 17.70 14.52
N VAL A 135 22.20 16.94 13.53
CA VAL A 135 22.80 16.84 12.21
C VAL A 135 21.84 17.53 11.24
N GLU A 136 22.28 18.61 10.61
CA GLU A 136 21.47 19.34 9.63
C GLU A 136 21.62 18.71 8.25
N PHE A 137 20.50 18.61 7.54
CA PHE A 137 20.46 18.14 6.17
C PHE A 137 20.13 19.32 5.27
N GLY A 138 21.02 19.56 4.30
CA GLY A 138 20.83 20.62 3.31
C GLY A 138 19.66 20.35 2.36
N ALA A 139 19.35 21.35 1.54
CA ALA A 139 18.32 21.25 0.51
C ALA A 139 18.79 20.51 -0.76
N SER A 140 20.08 20.16 -0.87
CA SER A 140 20.64 19.52 -2.08
C SER A 140 20.28 18.02 -2.13
N PRO A 141 19.63 17.54 -3.19
CA PRO A 141 19.28 16.13 -3.36
C PRO A 141 20.48 15.19 -3.46
N GLU A 142 21.64 15.69 -3.89
CA GLU A 142 22.83 14.87 -4.20
C GLU A 142 23.54 14.34 -2.95
N GLU A 143 23.36 15.00 -1.79
CA GLU A 143 23.91 14.60 -0.49
C GLU A 143 22.83 14.22 0.53
N ALA A 144 21.57 14.15 0.08
CA ALA A 144 20.44 13.84 0.92
C ALA A 144 20.58 12.42 1.50
N PRO A 145 20.51 12.24 2.83
CA PRO A 145 20.51 10.91 3.42
C PRO A 145 19.35 10.08 2.87
N THR A 146 19.65 8.84 2.51
CA THR A 146 18.67 7.90 1.96
C THR A 146 18.41 6.76 2.93
N TYR A 147 17.26 6.12 2.77
CA TYR A 147 16.94 4.89 3.47
C TYR A 147 16.35 3.88 2.49
N ASP A 148 16.61 2.60 2.75
CA ASP A 148 16.07 1.48 2.00
C ASP A 148 15.59 0.42 3.00
N PHE A 149 14.27 0.24 3.06
CA PHE A 149 13.60 -0.75 3.91
C PHE A 149 12.94 -1.87 3.08
N SER A 150 13.36 -2.03 1.82
CA SER A 150 12.78 -3.01 0.89
C SER A 150 12.88 -4.46 1.43
N ASN A 151 13.98 -4.78 2.11
CA ASN A 151 14.19 -6.10 2.71
C ASN A 151 13.26 -6.37 3.90
N ASP A 152 12.90 -5.33 4.64
CA ASP A 152 12.07 -5.42 5.85
C ASP A 152 10.57 -5.46 5.56
N MET A 153 10.16 -5.29 4.30
CA MET A 153 8.74 -5.38 3.92
C MET A 153 8.19 -6.80 4.14
N ALA A 154 6.90 -6.92 4.43
CA ALA A 154 6.24 -8.22 4.48
C ALA A 154 6.24 -8.87 3.08
N ARG A 155 6.40 -10.20 3.00
CA ARG A 155 6.36 -10.97 1.74
C ARG A 155 4.96 -11.45 1.36
N TRP A 156 4.04 -11.40 2.32
CA TRP A 156 2.65 -11.76 2.13
C TRP A 156 1.78 -10.81 2.96
N GLY A 157 0.52 -10.71 2.58
CA GLY A 157 -0.48 -10.00 3.35
C GLY A 157 -1.80 -10.75 3.40
N PHE A 158 -2.51 -10.56 4.50
CA PHE A 158 -3.88 -11.05 4.65
C PHE A 158 -4.81 -9.89 4.89
N GLY A 159 -5.94 -9.90 4.20
CA GLY A 159 -6.86 -8.79 4.20
C GLY A 159 -8.29 -9.20 3.90
N TRP A 160 -9.10 -8.18 3.76
CA TRP A 160 -10.49 -8.28 3.36
C TRP A 160 -10.75 -7.38 2.16
N GLN A 161 -11.58 -7.84 1.25
CA GLN A 161 -12.01 -7.06 0.10
C GLN A 161 -13.53 -6.90 0.07
N VAL A 162 -13.95 -5.78 -0.48
CA VAL A 162 -15.36 -5.46 -0.75
C VAL A 162 -15.44 -4.71 -2.08
N GLY A 163 -16.48 -4.95 -2.84
CA GLY A 163 -16.69 -4.23 -4.08
C GLY A 163 -18.05 -4.48 -4.72
N ALA A 164 -18.23 -3.84 -5.86
CA ALA A 164 -19.44 -3.94 -6.66
C ALA A 164 -19.10 -3.94 -8.14
N ASP A 165 -19.81 -4.78 -8.88
CA ASP A 165 -19.83 -4.83 -10.33
C ASP A 165 -21.14 -4.25 -10.85
N TRP A 166 -21.04 -3.33 -11.80
CA TRP A 166 -22.15 -2.79 -12.56
C TRP A 166 -22.10 -3.31 -13.99
N GLN A 167 -23.11 -4.08 -14.37
CA GLN A 167 -23.23 -4.64 -15.72
C GLN A 167 -23.64 -3.55 -16.71
N VAL A 168 -22.75 -3.22 -17.65
CA VAL A 168 -22.99 -2.24 -18.72
C VAL A 168 -23.56 -2.92 -19.97
N SER A 169 -23.13 -4.15 -20.26
CA SER A 169 -23.67 -4.98 -21.34
C SER A 169 -23.73 -6.45 -20.94
N SER A 170 -24.23 -7.32 -21.81
CA SER A 170 -24.31 -8.77 -21.53
C SER A 170 -22.96 -9.38 -21.12
N ARG A 171 -21.83 -8.85 -21.62
CA ARG A 171 -20.48 -9.34 -21.33
C ARG A 171 -19.59 -8.38 -20.56
N TRP A 172 -19.86 -7.07 -20.59
CA TRP A 172 -19.00 -6.08 -19.95
C TRP A 172 -19.61 -5.54 -18.67
N SER A 173 -18.79 -5.44 -17.63
CA SER A 173 -19.13 -4.79 -16.37
C SER A 173 -18.03 -3.80 -15.98
N VAL A 174 -18.42 -2.72 -15.30
CA VAL A 174 -17.50 -1.83 -14.61
C VAL A 174 -17.46 -2.28 -13.16
N PHE A 175 -16.28 -2.41 -12.58
CA PHE A 175 -16.15 -2.79 -11.18
C PHE A 175 -15.47 -1.71 -10.35
N LEU A 176 -15.84 -1.65 -9.08
CA LEU A 176 -15.16 -0.87 -8.05
C LEU A 176 -14.87 -1.80 -6.87
N GLN A 177 -13.60 -1.87 -6.48
CA GLN A 177 -13.12 -2.73 -5.41
C GLN A 177 -12.28 -1.93 -4.42
N ALA A 178 -12.49 -2.19 -3.14
CA ALA A 178 -11.63 -1.76 -2.05
C ALA A 178 -11.02 -2.99 -1.35
N ARG A 179 -9.73 -2.92 -1.05
CA ARG A 179 -9.01 -3.91 -0.26
C ARG A 179 -8.40 -3.27 0.97
N TYR A 180 -8.57 -3.93 2.10
CA TYR A 180 -7.95 -3.58 3.37
C TYR A 180 -7.05 -4.74 3.81
N ILE A 181 -5.75 -4.51 3.90
CA ILE A 181 -4.78 -5.53 4.31
C ILE A 181 -4.52 -5.37 5.82
N PHE A 182 -4.87 -6.39 6.59
CA PHE A 182 -4.73 -6.42 8.06
C PHE A 182 -3.29 -6.62 8.52
N THR A 183 -2.46 -7.26 7.70
CA THR A 183 -1.04 -7.46 7.98
C THR A 183 -0.26 -6.15 7.82
N ASN A 184 0.71 -5.94 8.69
CA ASN A 184 1.59 -4.78 8.62
C ASN A 184 2.43 -4.79 7.34
N LEU A 185 2.72 -3.62 6.79
CA LEU A 185 3.58 -3.46 5.61
C LEU A 185 5.01 -3.99 5.85
N PHE A 186 5.48 -3.99 7.09
CA PHE A 186 6.81 -4.45 7.51
C PHE A 186 6.74 -5.75 8.33
N GLN A 187 7.82 -6.52 8.29
CA GLN A 187 7.97 -7.77 9.04
C GLN A 187 7.93 -7.53 10.56
N PRO A 188 7.51 -8.53 11.35
CA PRO A 188 7.60 -8.47 12.81
C PRO A 188 9.05 -8.24 13.25
N GLY A 189 9.35 -7.08 13.84
CA GLY A 189 10.70 -6.70 14.27
C GLY A 189 11.23 -5.38 13.67
N PHE A 190 10.53 -4.80 12.69
CA PHE A 190 10.88 -3.48 12.19
C PHE A 190 10.52 -2.39 13.21
N THR A 191 11.51 -1.87 13.92
CA THR A 191 11.34 -0.84 14.97
C THR A 191 11.58 0.58 14.49
N THR A 192 12.14 0.75 13.28
CA THR A 192 12.51 2.07 12.76
C THR A 192 11.29 2.98 12.56
N VAL A 193 10.16 2.41 12.15
CA VAL A 193 8.87 3.10 12.12
C VAL A 193 8.00 2.48 13.20
N SER A 194 7.78 3.19 14.30
CA SER A 194 7.09 2.70 15.49
C SER A 194 5.60 2.35 15.28
N MET A 195 5.08 2.40 14.05
CA MET A 195 3.65 2.31 13.76
C MET A 195 3.30 1.21 12.77
N LYS A 196 2.16 0.56 13.01
CA LYS A 196 1.57 -0.41 12.08
C LYS A 196 0.90 0.35 10.94
N LEU A 197 1.40 0.12 9.73
CA LEU A 197 0.85 0.66 8.49
C LEU A 197 -0.02 -0.42 7.86
N HIS A 198 -1.34 -0.20 7.84
CA HIS A 198 -2.29 -1.10 7.19
C HIS A 198 -2.60 -0.59 5.78
N PRO A 199 -2.16 -1.29 4.72
CA PRO A 199 -2.38 -0.84 3.35
C PRO A 199 -3.87 -0.90 2.96
N MET A 200 -4.37 0.21 2.42
CA MET A 200 -5.67 0.32 1.77
C MET A 200 -5.52 0.64 0.30
N PHE A 201 -6.31 -0.04 -0.54
CA PHE A 201 -6.29 0.13 -1.98
C PHE A 201 -7.71 0.21 -2.52
N VAL A 202 -7.90 1.10 -3.49
CA VAL A 202 -9.13 1.20 -4.28
C VAL A 202 -8.75 0.95 -5.75
N THR A 203 -9.48 0.06 -6.40
CA THR A 203 -9.25 -0.33 -7.80
C THR A 203 -10.56 -0.23 -8.55
N THR A 204 -10.52 0.38 -9.73
CA THR A 204 -11.66 0.47 -10.64
C THR A 204 -11.22 -0.01 -12.02
N GLY A 205 -12.13 -0.62 -12.77
CA GLY A 205 -11.80 -1.16 -14.08
C GLY A 205 -12.96 -1.79 -14.82
N LEU A 206 -12.63 -2.50 -15.90
CA LEU A 206 -13.58 -3.25 -16.71
C LEU A 206 -13.38 -4.75 -16.50
N ALA A 207 -14.49 -5.47 -16.37
CA ALA A 207 -14.53 -6.92 -16.32
C ALA A 207 -15.29 -7.47 -17.54
N TYR A 208 -14.72 -8.52 -18.14
CA TYR A 208 -15.35 -9.26 -19.23
C TYR A 208 -15.83 -10.62 -18.72
N ARG A 209 -17.14 -10.86 -18.82
CA ARG A 209 -17.79 -12.09 -18.36
C ARG A 209 -17.94 -13.06 -19.51
N VAL A 210 -17.37 -14.26 -19.34
CA VAL A 210 -17.54 -15.38 -20.27
C VAL A 210 -18.54 -16.37 -19.69
N HIS A 211 -19.59 -16.66 -20.46
CA HIS A 211 -20.54 -17.71 -20.14
C HIS A 211 -20.09 -18.98 -20.87
N TRP A 212 -19.73 -20.01 -20.10
CA TRP A 212 -19.45 -21.36 -20.57
C TRP A 212 -20.55 -22.30 -20.07
#